data_AF-A0A3M3APN5-F1
#
_entry.id   AF-A0A3M3APN5-F1
#
_cell.length_a   1.000
_cell.length_b   1.000
_cell.length_c   1.000
_cell.angle_alpha   90.00
_cell.angle_beta   90.00
_cell.angle_gamma   90.00
#
_symmetry.space_group_name_H-M   'P 1'
#
loop_
_entity.id
_entity.type
_entity.pdbx_description
1 polymer ?
#
loop_
_entity_poly.entity_id
_entity_poly.type
_entity_poly.pdbx_seq_one_letter_code
_entity_poly.pdbx_strand_id
1 'polypeptide(L)' 'SLAALGGLVFSTDAGRHCPDCRQPVAECTCKQTAIPEGDGVARVRRESKGRGGKTVTTISGVPL' A
#
# COMPACT_ATOMS: atom_id res chain seq x y z
N SER A 1 -20.41 -12.77 49.68
CA SER A 1 -20.05 -13.26 48.34
C SER A 1 -19.58 -12.10 47.48
N LEU A 2 -18.38 -12.18 46.89
CA LEU A 2 -17.80 -11.12 46.03
C LEU A 2 -18.42 -11.09 44.62
N ALA A 3 -19.75 -11.16 44.54
CA ALA A 3 -20.49 -11.10 43.28
C ALA A 3 -20.37 -9.73 42.56
N ALA A 4 -19.62 -8.79 43.13
CA ALA A 4 -19.45 -7.42 42.65
C ALA A 4 -18.05 -7.09 42.09
N LEU A 5 -17.13 -8.07 41.97
CA LEU A 5 -15.88 -7.87 41.21
C LEU A 5 -16.11 -8.05 39.70
N GLY A 6 -17.20 -7.47 39.19
CA GLY A 6 -17.48 -7.39 37.77
C GLY A 6 -16.25 -6.85 37.07
N GLY A 7 -15.66 -7.70 36.21
CA GLY A 7 -14.33 -7.49 35.63
C GLY A 7 -14.20 -6.09 35.06
N LEU A 8 -13.10 -5.44 35.42
CA LEU A 8 -12.82 -4.10 34.97
C LEU A 8 -12.62 -4.11 33.45
N VAL A 9 -13.60 -3.58 32.71
CA VAL A 9 -13.57 -3.48 31.26
C VAL A 9 -13.00 -2.12 30.90
N PHE A 10 -11.81 -2.11 30.30
CA PHE A 10 -11.26 -0.92 29.67
C PHE A 10 -11.80 -0.82 28.24
N SER A 11 -12.58 0.22 27.94
CA SER A 11 -12.90 0.60 26.57
C SER A 11 -11.87 1.63 26.10
N THR A 12 -11.20 1.38 24.97
CA THR A 12 -10.41 2.40 24.29
C THR A 12 -11.35 3.33 23.52
N ASP A 13 -11.16 4.65 23.62
CA ASP A 13 -12.02 5.66 22.98
C ASP A 13 -12.14 5.50 21.45
N ALA A 14 -11.18 4.80 20.82
CA ALA A 14 -11.14 4.60 19.37
C ALA A 14 -12.14 3.56 18.81
N GLY A 15 -13.01 2.98 19.65
CA GLY A 15 -14.05 2.05 19.19
C GLY A 15 -13.46 0.78 18.58
N ARG A 16 -14.01 0.30 17.45
CA ARG A 16 -13.52 -0.93 16.80
C ARG A 16 -12.14 -0.70 16.18
N HIS A 17 -11.20 -1.59 16.46
CA HIS A 17 -9.88 -1.64 15.83
C HIS A 17 -9.87 -2.74 14.76
N CYS A 18 -9.07 -2.56 13.72
CA CYS A 18 -8.84 -3.59 12.71
C CYS A 18 -8.11 -4.80 13.33
N PRO A 19 -8.58 -6.05 13.12
CA PRO A 19 -7.93 -7.23 13.69
C PRO A 19 -6.55 -7.50 13.11
N ASP A 20 -6.26 -7.01 11.90
CA ASP A 20 -5.00 -7.29 11.20
C ASP A 20 -3.92 -6.27 11.56
N CYS A 21 -4.21 -4.97 11.40
CA CYS A 21 -3.22 -3.90 11.64
C CYS A 21 -3.33 -3.22 13.02
N ARG A 22 -4.36 -3.54 13.82
CA ARG A 22 -4.59 -3.00 15.17
C ARG A 22 -4.76 -1.48 15.26
N GLN A 23 -4.96 -0.79 14.13
CA GLN A 23 -5.34 0.62 14.09
C GLN A 23 -6.86 0.78 14.28
N PRO A 24 -7.34 1.95 14.73
CA PRO A 24 -8.75 2.30 14.65
C PRO A 24 -9.29 2.07 13.23
N VAL A 25 -10.54 1.63 13.07
CA VAL A 25 -11.09 1.34 11.73
C VAL A 25 -11.00 2.54 10.78
N ALA A 26 -11.12 3.77 11.30
CA ALA A 26 -10.96 5.01 10.52
C ALA A 26 -9.53 5.22 9.98
N GLU A 27 -8.53 4.62 10.62
CA GLU A 27 -7.09 4.71 10.29
C GLU A 27 -6.56 3.40 9.69
N CYS A 28 -7.45 2.47 9.31
CA CYS A 28 -7.06 1.17 8.78
C CYS A 28 -6.37 1.29 7.41
N THR A 29 -5.16 0.74 7.30
CA THR A 29 -4.36 0.75 6.06
C THR A 29 -4.34 -0.59 5.32
N CYS A 30 -4.94 -1.67 5.86
CA CYS A 30 -4.86 -3.02 5.30
C CYS A 30 -5.36 -3.15 3.85
N LYS A 31 -6.22 -2.23 3.41
CA LYS A 31 -6.78 -2.21 2.05
C LYS A 31 -6.46 -0.91 1.30
N GLN A 32 -5.49 -0.13 1.78
CA GLN A 32 -5.03 1.04 1.04
C GLN A 32 -4.20 0.57 -0.15
N THR A 33 -4.62 0.99 -1.34
CA THR A 33 -3.84 0.79 -2.56
C THR A 33 -2.61 1.68 -2.50
N ALA A 34 -1.42 1.08 -2.55
CA ALA A 34 -0.18 1.85 -2.69
C ALA A 34 -0.18 2.56 -4.05
N ILE A 35 0.08 3.87 -4.04
CA ILE A 35 0.33 4.62 -5.27
C ILE A 35 1.78 4.35 -5.64
N PRO A 36 2.06 3.79 -6.83
CA PRO A 36 3.43 3.53 -7.24
C PRO A 36 4.23 4.82 -7.29
N GLU A 37 5.46 4.79 -6.77
CA GLU A 37 6.36 5.94 -6.83
C GLU A 37 6.74 6.24 -8.29
N GLY A 38 6.68 7.51 -8.69
CA GLY A 38 7.05 7.94 -10.04
C GLY A 38 6.31 9.18 -10.50
N ASP A 39 6.69 9.67 -11.67
CA ASP A 39 6.06 10.82 -12.33
C ASP A 39 4.84 10.42 -13.20
N GLY A 40 4.54 9.13 -13.29
CA GLY A 40 3.46 8.60 -14.13
C GLY A 40 3.72 8.67 -15.63
N VAL A 41 4.95 8.98 -16.07
CA VAL A 41 5.27 9.20 -17.49
C VAL A 41 6.05 8.01 -18.06
N ALA A 42 5.37 7.22 -18.89
CA ALA A 42 6.01 6.22 -19.74
C ALA A 42 6.74 6.90 -20.91
N ARG A 43 8.04 6.62 -21.04
CA ARG A 43 8.90 7.17 -22.10
C ARG A 43 9.19 6.08 -23.13
N VAL A 44 8.79 6.33 -24.36
CA VAL A 44 8.95 5.37 -25.47
C VAL A 44 10.02 5.89 -26.43
N ARG A 45 11.02 5.06 -26.72
CA ARG A 45 12.13 5.43 -27.63
C ARG A 45 12.43 4.32 -28.62
N ARG A 46 12.69 4.70 -29.86
CA ARG A 46 13.30 3.83 -30.86
C ARG A 46 14.81 3.72 -30.59
N GLU A 47 15.32 2.51 -30.52
CA GLU A 47 16.74 2.23 -30.32
C GLU A 47 17.25 1.24 -31.38
N SER A 48 18.38 1.55 -32.01
CA SER A 48 19.01 0.69 -33.03
C SER A 48 20.52 0.49 -32.82
N LYS A 49 21.16 1.39 -32.05
CA LYS A 49 22.60 1.31 -31.76
C LYS A 49 22.89 0.11 -30.85
N GLY A 50 23.92 -0.67 -31.19
CA GLY A 50 24.34 -1.82 -30.38
C GLY A 50 23.35 -3.01 -30.41
N ARG A 51 22.33 -2.98 -31.28
CA ARG A 51 21.28 -4.01 -31.38
C ARG A 51 21.48 -4.94 -32.59
N GLY A 52 22.71 -5.06 -33.09
CA GLY A 52 23.04 -5.97 -34.20
C GLY A 52 22.25 -5.69 -35.49
N GLY A 53 21.98 -4.41 -35.80
CA GLY A 53 21.21 -3.98 -36.97
C GLY A 53 19.68 -4.01 -36.79
N LYS A 54 19.17 -4.55 -35.67
CA LYS A 54 17.74 -4.59 -35.39
C LYS A 54 17.28 -3.26 -34.77
N THR A 55 16.10 -2.80 -35.16
CA THR A 55 15.41 -1.70 -34.47
C THR A 55 14.55 -2.30 -33.36
N VAL A 56 14.64 -1.75 -32.15
CA VAL A 56 13.82 -2.10 -31.00
C VAL A 56 13.14 -0.87 -30.42
N THR A 57 12.06 -1.08 -29.68
CA THR A 57 11.38 -0.03 -28.92
C THR A 57 11.66 -0.25 -27.44
N THR A 58 12.23 0.76 -26.79
CA THR A 58 12.48 0.76 -25.35
C THR A 58 11.40 1.58 -24.64
N ILE A 59 10.99 1.09 -23.47
CA ILE A 59 9.99 1.71 -22.62
C ILE A 59 10.64 1.91 -21.25
N SER A 60 10.58 3.13 -20.69
CA SER A 60 11.12 3.44 -19.37
C SER A 60 10.20 4.37 -18.58
N GLY A 61 10.44 4.51 -17.27
CA GLY A 61 9.61 5.33 -16.38
C GLY A 61 8.29 4.68 -15.96
N VAL A 62 8.15 3.36 -16.17
CA VAL A 62 6.98 2.59 -15.72
C VAL A 62 7.29 2.00 -14.34
N PRO A 63 6.44 2.24 -13.31
CA PRO A 63 6.60 1.62 -12.00
C PRO A 63 6.55 0.09 -12.09
N LEU A 64 7.33 -0.60 -11.25
CA LEU A 64 7.39 -2.06 -11.16
C LEU A 64 6.34 -2.62 -10.19
#